data_AF-A0AA97HEP5-F1
#
_entry.id   AF-A0AA97HEP5-F1
#
_cell.length_a   1.000
_cell.length_b   1.000
_cell.length_c   1.000
_cell.angle_alpha   90.00
_cell.angle_beta   90.00
_cell.angle_gamma   90.00
#
_symmetry.space_group_name_H-M   'P 1'
#
loop_
_entity.id
_entity.type
_entity.pdbx_description
1 polymer ?
#
loop_
_entity_poly.entity_id
_entity_poly.type
_entity_poly.pdbx_seq_one_letter_code
_entity_poly.pdbx_strand_id
1 'polypeptide(L)'
;MLDVSHLTKLSAELEQCVIDKDIEKIQLLCGENDIFIRTIKPVPNDQESNNKIKQFITIHQSATQLIRDVHKEMQRQLYITNKTRKGVRKYKGVKNA
;
A
#
# COMPACT_ATOMS: atom_id res chain seq x y z
N MET A 1 22.48 -14.47 -5.98
CA MET A 1 22.96 -13.11 -6.27
C MET A 1 21.73 -12.22 -6.43
N LEU A 2 21.73 -11.00 -5.89
CA LEU A 2 20.58 -10.10 -6.02
C LEU A 2 20.34 -9.77 -7.49
N ASP A 3 19.11 -9.93 -7.97
CA ASP A 3 18.74 -9.48 -9.31
C ASP A 3 18.46 -7.97 -9.29
N VAL A 4 19.50 -7.20 -9.59
CA VAL A 4 19.45 -5.73 -9.58
C VAL A 4 18.60 -5.18 -10.73
N SER A 5 18.50 -5.90 -11.85
CA SER A 5 17.65 -5.49 -12.98
C SER A 5 16.19 -5.59 -12.58
N HIS A 6 15.80 -6.73 -11.99
CA HIS A 6 14.45 -6.93 -11.46
C HIS A 6 14.12 -5.91 -10.36
N LEU A 7 15.04 -5.66 -9.42
CA LEU A 7 14.86 -4.65 -8.38
C LEU A 7 14.60 -3.25 -8.97
N THR A 8 15.36 -2.85 -9.99
CA THR A 8 15.24 -1.53 -10.61
C THR A 8 13.89 -1.38 -11.30
N LYS A 9 13.47 -2.40 -12.05
CA LYS A 9 12.17 -2.43 -12.73
C LYS A 9 11.02 -2.39 -11.73
N LEU A 10 11.07 -3.24 -10.70
CA LEU A 10 10.07 -3.26 -9.63
C LEU A 10 9.99 -1.91 -8.90
N SER A 11 11.13 -1.26 -8.64
CA SER A 11 11.16 0.05 -7.99
C SER A 11 10.44 1.11 -8.83
N ALA A 12 10.74 1.18 -10.13
CA ALA A 12 10.12 2.14 -11.03
C ALA A 12 8.62 1.90 -11.20
N GLU A 13 8.20 0.64 -11.35
CA GLU A 13 6.79 0.29 -11.45
C GLU A 13 6.04 0.62 -10.15
N LEU A 14 6.61 0.31 -9.00
CA LEU A 14 6.01 0.60 -7.70
C LEU A 14 5.94 2.11 -7.44
N GLU A 15 6.97 2.87 -7.79
CA GLU A 15 7.00 4.33 -7.69
C GLU A 15 5.88 4.96 -8.51
N GLN A 16 5.71 4.52 -9.76
CA GLN A 16 4.63 4.99 -10.61
C GLN A 16 3.25 4.69 -10.00
N CYS A 17 3.05 3.48 -9.46
CA CYS A 17 1.78 3.13 -8.81
C CYS A 17 1.50 3.97 -7.56
N VAL A 18 2.54 4.34 -6.81
CA VAL A 18 2.42 5.26 -5.65
C VAL A 18 2.03 6.66 -6.10
N ILE A 19 2.62 7.17 -7.18
CA ILE A 19 2.28 8.48 -7.78
C ILE A 19 0.82 8.49 -8.25
N ASP A 20 0.42 7.45 -8.98
CA ASP A 20 -0.92 7.30 -9.54
C ASP A 20 -1.97 6.95 -8.46
N LYS A 21 -1.51 6.62 -7.24
CA LYS A 21 -2.32 6.13 -6.12
C LYS A 21 -3.15 4.89 -6.47
N ASP A 22 -2.62 4.04 -7.34
CA ASP A 22 -3.25 2.80 -7.77
C ASP A 22 -3.07 1.71 -6.70
N ILE A 23 -4.02 1.68 -5.77
CA ILE A 23 -3.99 0.82 -4.57
C ILE A 23 -4.00 -0.67 -4.94
N GLU A 24 -4.81 -1.06 -5.92
CA GLU A 24 -4.93 -2.46 -6.35
C GLU A 24 -3.63 -2.93 -6.98
N LYS A 25 -3.05 -2.12 -7.86
CA LYS A 25 -1.79 -2.45 -8.52
C LYS A 25 -0.61 -2.48 -7.55
N ILE A 26 -0.58 -1.60 -6.54
CA ILE A 26 0.42 -1.67 -5.44
C ILE A 26 0.32 -3.02 -4.72
N GLN A 27 -0.89 -3.44 -4.35
CA GLN A 27 -1.10 -4.71 -3.64
C GLN A 27 -0.70 -5.91 -4.50
N LEU A 28 -1.06 -5.90 -5.78
CA LEU A 28 -0.69 -6.94 -6.74
C LEU A 28 0.83 -7.04 -6.89
N LEU A 29 1.51 -5.92 -7.20
CA LEU A 29 2.95 -5.88 -7.40
C LEU A 29 3.72 -6.37 -6.18
N CYS A 30 3.36 -5.89 -4.98
CA CYS A 30 4.00 -6.33 -3.75
C CYS A 30 3.69 -7.79 -3.42
N GLY A 31 2.48 -8.28 -3.75
CA GLY A 31 2.09 -9.67 -3.55
C GLY A 31 2.85 -10.64 -4.47
N GLU A 32 2.92 -10.34 -5.76
CA GLU A 32 3.65 -11.15 -6.75
C GLU A 32 5.16 -11.20 -6.47
N ASN A 33 5.70 -10.14 -5.88
CA ASN A 33 7.14 -10.02 -5.60
C ASN A 33 7.50 -10.24 -4.13
N ASP A 34 6.57 -10.67 -3.26
CA ASP A 34 6.80 -10.78 -1.80
C ASP A 34 8.03 -11.64 -1.47
N ILE A 35 8.19 -12.79 -2.14
CA ILE A 35 9.33 -13.69 -1.94
C ILE A 35 10.63 -12.95 -2.30
N PHE A 36 10.68 -12.29 -3.45
CA PHE A 36 11.85 -11.53 -3.90
C PHE A 36 12.17 -10.41 -2.91
N ILE A 37 11.17 -9.62 -2.51
CA ILE A 37 11.32 -8.50 -1.57
C ILE A 37 11.95 -8.97 -0.25
N ARG A 38 11.48 -10.10 0.29
CA ARG A 38 12.04 -10.69 1.54
C ARG A 38 13.47 -11.21 1.40
N THR A 39 13.93 -11.48 0.17
CA THR A 39 15.29 -11.93 -0.08
C THR A 39 16.30 -10.79 -0.19
N ILE A 40 15.84 -9.53 -0.34
CA ILE A 40 16.70 -8.36 -0.47
C ILE A 40 17.53 -8.19 0.80
N LYS A 41 18.85 -8.19 0.63
CA LYS A 41 19.84 -7.97 1.69
C LYS A 41 20.96 -7.07 1.18
N PRO A 42 21.65 -6.33 2.07
CA PRO A 42 22.82 -5.56 1.68
C PRO A 42 23.86 -6.42 0.96
N VAL A 43 24.41 -5.90 -0.13
CA VAL A 43 25.44 -6.56 -0.93
C VAL A 43 26.82 -6.07 -0.48
N PRO A 44 27.71 -6.94 0.03
CA PRO A 44 29.05 -6.53 0.45
C PRO A 44 29.86 -5.93 -0.70
N ASN A 45 30.56 -4.83 -0.44
CA ASN A 45 31.42 -4.14 -1.41
C ASN A 45 30.75 -3.66 -2.71
N ASP A 46 29.42 -3.60 -2.75
CA ASP A 46 28.66 -3.10 -3.91
C ASP A 46 27.77 -1.92 -3.48
N GLN A 47 28.36 -0.72 -3.55
CA GLN A 47 27.68 0.51 -3.15
C GLN A 47 26.52 0.87 -4.09
N GLU A 48 26.64 0.56 -5.38
CA GLU A 48 25.62 0.90 -6.37
C GLU A 48 24.34 0.10 -6.12
N SER A 49 24.47 -1.22 -5.96
CA SER A 49 23.33 -2.09 -5.62
C SER A 49 22.70 -1.68 -4.28
N ASN A 50 23.52 -1.35 -3.28
CA ASN A 50 23.02 -0.89 -1.98
C ASN A 50 22.25 0.44 -2.06
N ASN A 51 22.64 1.35 -2.95
CA ASN A 51 21.89 2.58 -3.20
C ASN A 51 20.53 2.29 -3.83
N LYS A 52 20.45 1.37 -4.79
CA LYS A 52 19.18 0.92 -5.40
C LYS A 52 18.26 0.25 -4.37
N ILE A 53 18.82 -0.59 -3.49
CA ILE A 53 18.08 -1.19 -2.37
C ILE A 53 17.51 -0.11 -1.45
N LYS A 54 18.30 0.91 -1.09
CA LYS A 54 17.81 2.02 -0.25
C LYS A 54 16.66 2.78 -0.92
N GLN A 55 16.79 3.09 -2.21
CA GLN A 55 15.73 3.75 -2.97
C GLN A 55 14.45 2.90 -2.96
N PHE A 56 14.57 1.60 -3.26
CA PHE A 56 13.43 0.68 -3.18
C PHE A 56 12.77 0.66 -1.80
N ILE A 57 13.56 0.62 -0.71
CA ILE A 57 13.04 0.65 0.66
C ILE A 57 12.20 1.92 0.90
N THR A 58 12.68 3.08 0.47
CA THR A 58 11.93 4.35 0.61
C THR A 58 10.61 4.32 -0.17
N ILE A 59 10.63 3.84 -1.41
CA ILE A 59 9.41 3.71 -2.24
C ILE A 59 8.42 2.73 -1.59
N HIS A 60 8.91 1.57 -1.14
CA HIS A 60 8.09 0.55 -0.49
C HIS A 60 7.46 1.04 0.83
N GLN A 61 8.18 1.87 1.60
CA GLN A 61 7.64 2.52 2.79
C GLN A 61 6.52 3.49 2.45
N SER A 62 6.70 4.31 1.41
CA SER A 62 5.66 5.22 0.92
C SER A 62 4.42 4.45 0.45
N ALA A 63 4.59 3.37 -0.30
CA ALA A 63 3.50 2.49 -0.72
C ALA A 63 2.76 1.90 0.51
N THR A 64 3.49 1.40 1.50
CA THR A 64 2.92 0.86 2.74
C THR A 64 2.11 1.91 3.49
N GLN A 65 2.62 3.14 3.56
CA GLN A 65 1.94 4.24 4.23
C GLN A 65 0.63 4.61 3.51
N LEU A 66 0.67 4.68 2.17
CA LEU A 66 -0.52 4.93 1.37
C LEU A 66 -1.61 3.88 1.60
N ILE A 67 -1.27 2.59 1.58
CA ILE A 67 -2.21 1.50 1.87
C ILE A 67 -2.82 1.64 3.27
N ARG A 68 -2.00 1.99 4.27
CA ARG A 68 -2.49 2.20 5.65
C ARG A 68 -3.49 3.36 5.73
N ASP A 69 -3.23 4.45 5.02
CA ASP A 69 -4.10 5.62 5.04
C ASP A 69 -5.41 5.36 4.31
N VAL A 70 -5.39 4.63 3.20
CA VAL A 70 -6.60 4.14 2.52
C VAL A 70 -7.40 3.23 3.45
N HIS A 71 -6.75 2.30 4.15
CA HIS A 71 -7.44 1.42 5.09
C HIS A 71 -8.14 2.19 6.22
N LYS A 72 -7.48 3.21 6.80
CA LYS A 72 -8.09 4.08 7.82
C LYS A 72 -9.32 4.82 7.28
N GLU A 73 -9.23 5.35 6.06
CA GLU A 73 -10.35 6.07 5.45
C GLU A 73 -11.52 5.13 5.17
N MET A 74 -11.27 3.92 4.66
CA MET A 74 -12.31 2.90 4.49
C MET A 74 -13.00 2.56 5.82
N GLN A 75 -12.24 2.36 6.90
CA GLN A 75 -12.80 2.12 8.24
C GLN A 75 -13.68 3.28 8.71
N ARG A 76 -13.23 4.52 8.48
CA ARG A 76 -13.99 5.74 8.80
C ARG A 76 -15.31 5.79 8.05
N GLN A 77 -15.31 5.51 6.75
CA GLN A 77 -16.51 5.48 5.92
C GLN A 77 -17.49 4.41 6.36
N LEU A 78 -17.00 3.20 6.69
CA LEU A 78 -17.84 2.13 7.25
C LEU A 78 -18.50 2.54 8.58
N TYR A 79 -17.76 3.22 9.45
CA TYR A 79 -18.31 3.74 10.70
C TYR A 79 -19.40 4.79 10.46
N ILE A 80 -19.16 5.76 9.58
CA ILE A 80 -20.14 6.80 9.22
C ILE A 80 -21.40 6.16 8.66
N THR A 81 -21.28 5.28 7.67
CA THR A 81 -22.41 4.57 7.06
C THR A 81 -23.22 3.79 8.08
N ASN A 82 -22.55 3.07 8.99
CA ASN A 82 -23.23 2.32 10.05
C ASN A 82 -23.94 3.23 11.06
N LYS A 83 -23.34 4.36 11.43
CA LYS A 83 -23.95 5.36 12.32
C LYS A 83 -25.17 5.99 11.67
N THR A 84 -25.07 6.42 10.41
CA THR A 84 -26.18 7.01 9.64
C THR A 84 -27.32 6.02 9.49
N ARG A 85 -27.04 4.76 9.14
CA ARG A 85 -28.06 3.70 9.04
C ARG A 85 -28.80 3.48 10.35
N LYS A 86 -28.09 3.46 11.49
CA LYS A 86 -28.71 3.36 12.83
C LYS A 86 -29.58 4.59 13.13
N GLY A 87 -29.14 5.79 12.74
CA GLY A 87 -29.92 7.03 12.86
C GLY A 87 -31.23 6.98 12.07
N VAL A 88 -31.18 6.61 10.79
CA VAL A 88 -32.37 6.47 9.94
C VAL A 88 -33.34 5.41 10.48
N ARG A 89 -32.84 4.28 10.98
CA ARG A 89 -33.69 3.24 11.60
C ARG A 89 -34.40 3.74 12.87
N LYS A 90 -33.75 4.60 13.67
CA LYS A 90 -34.41 5.27 14.80
C LYS A 90 -35.55 6.18 14.34
N TYR A 91 -35.34 6.99 13.31
CA TYR A 91 -36.37 7.88 12.75
C TYR A 91 -37.55 7.12 12.12
N LYS A 92 -37.30 6.04 11.36
CA LYS A 92 -38.38 5.20 10.80
C LYS A 92 -39.14 4.37 11.86
N GLY A 93 -38.56 4.20 13.05
CA GLY A 93 -39.20 3.54 14.19
C GLY A 93 -40.09 4.47 15.03
N VAL A 94 -40.01 5.79 14.80
CA VAL A 94 -40.99 6.74 15.32
C VAL A 94 -42.21 6.62 14.41
N LYS A 95 -43.14 5.73 14.78
CA LYS A 95 -44.52 5.85 14.31
C LYS A 95 -44.94 7.29 14.63
N ASN A 96 -45.38 8.03 13.62
CA ASN A 96 -46.12 9.27 13.84
C ASN A 96 -47.17 8.98 14.93
N ALA A 97 -46.93 9.54 16.12
CA ALA A 97 -47.86 9.52 17.23
C ALA A 97 -48.88 10.63 17.05
#